data_AF-A0A927P950-F1
#
_entry.id   AF-A0A927P950-F1
#
_cell.length_a   1.000
_cell.length_b   1.000
_cell.length_c   1.000
_cell.angle_alpha   90.00
_cell.angle_beta   90.00
_cell.angle_gamma   90.00
#
_symmetry.space_group_name_H-M   'P 1'
#
loop_
_entity.id
_entity.type
_entity.pdbx_description
1 polymer ?
#
loop_
_entity_poly.entity_id
_entity_poly.type
_entity_poly.pdbx_seq_one_letter_code
_entity_poly.pdbx_strand_id
1 'polypeptide(L)'
;MLFVTLPRILQDVPMGRLFAIILYTAMVFAGVSSLQNMFEAVGESLQHIFPKLSRKAVLVVLCVVCLGFGLHMEPIHKWGPWMDIVSIYIIPIGATLGALSWFWIMKKNDLLGEINKGVANLRGNAWYNAGRYLYVRCALILCFVALFMKVAF
;
A
#
# COMPACT_ATOMS: atom_id res chain seq x y z
N MET A 1 -2.80 7.26 18.64
CA MET A 1 -3.18 8.70 18.56
C MET A 1 -4.61 8.90 18.06
N LEU A 2 -5.04 8.23 16.98
CA LEU A 2 -6.36 8.47 16.39
C LEU A 2 -7.55 8.09 17.30
N PHE A 3 -7.44 7.02 18.08
CA PHE A 3 -8.55 6.53 18.93
C PHE A 3 -8.65 7.18 20.31
N VAL A 4 -7.72 8.08 20.67
CA VAL A 4 -7.69 8.74 21.99
C VAL A 4 -7.73 10.25 21.83
N THR A 5 -6.94 10.80 20.92
CA THR A 5 -6.82 12.25 20.75
C THR A 5 -7.97 12.83 19.92
N LEU A 6 -8.43 12.10 18.89
CA LEU A 6 -9.50 12.58 18.01
C LEU A 6 -10.88 12.64 18.68
N PRO A 7 -11.31 11.65 19.50
CA PRO A 7 -12.54 11.77 20.29
C PRO A 7 -12.49 12.92 21.29
N ARG A 8 -11.32 13.16 21.89
CA ARG A 8 -11.13 14.19 22.93
C ARG A 8 -11.28 15.59 22.34
N ILE A 9 -10.69 15.83 21.17
CA ILE A 9 -10.85 17.09 20.42
C ILE A 9 -12.29 17.27 19.93
N LEU A 10 -12.94 16.19 19.46
CA LEU A 10 -14.32 16.25 18.98
C LEU A 10 -15.33 16.48 20.11
N GLN A 11 -15.06 16.03 21.33
CA GLN A 11 -15.90 16.30 22.51
C GLN A 11 -15.96 17.79 22.89
N ASP A 12 -14.91 18.55 22.59
CA ASP A 12 -14.85 20.00 22.86
C ASP A 12 -15.60 20.83 21.81
N VAL A 13 -16.15 20.21 20.76
CA VAL A 13 -16.95 20.87 19.70
C VAL A 13 -18.44 20.59 19.93
N PRO A 14 -19.33 21.60 19.81
CA PRO A 14 -20.78 21.37 19.87
C PRO A 14 -21.19 20.35 18.78
N MET A 15 -21.99 19.34 19.14
CA MET A 15 -22.34 18.16 18.31
C MET A 15 -21.21 17.16 18.01
N GLY A 16 -20.13 17.17 18.80
CA GLY A 16 -18.98 16.26 18.67
C GLY A 16 -19.28 14.77 18.47
N ARG A 17 -20.32 14.26 19.13
CA ARG A 17 -20.74 12.85 19.01
C ARG A 17 -21.22 12.50 17.59
N LEU A 18 -21.97 13.40 16.94
CA LEU A 18 -22.44 13.20 15.57
C LEU A 18 -21.26 13.22 14.58
N PHE A 19 -20.35 14.19 14.75
CA PHE A 19 -19.13 14.27 13.94
C PHE A 19 -18.22 13.04 14.12
N ALA A 20 -18.07 12.54 15.34
CA ALA A 20 -17.30 11.33 15.61
C ALA A 20 -17.90 10.11 14.87
N ILE A 21 -19.22 9.92 14.91
CA ILE A 21 -19.88 8.82 14.21
C ILE A 21 -19.61 8.89 12.70
N ILE A 22 -19.79 10.06 12.09
CA ILE A 22 -19.56 10.25 10.64
C ILE A 22 -18.10 9.97 10.30
N LEU A 23 -17.16 10.53 11.07
CA LEU A 23 -15.73 10.37 10.82
C LEU A 23 -15.26 8.92 10.98
N TYR A 24 -15.67 8.22 12.03
CA TYR A 24 -15.31 6.81 12.22
C TYR A 24 -15.95 5.91 11.16
N THR A 25 -17.19 6.20 10.76
CA THR A 25 -17.84 5.49 9.66
C THR A 25 -17.07 5.67 8.34
N ALA A 26 -16.69 6.92 8.02
CA ALA A 26 -15.88 7.21 6.84
C ALA A 26 -14.52 6.51 6.90
N MET A 27 -13.89 6.46 8.07
CA MET A 27 -12.62 5.75 8.27
C MET A 27 -12.74 4.25 8.04
N VAL A 28 -13.82 3.62 8.51
CA VAL A 28 -14.08 2.20 8.26
C VAL A 28 -14.24 1.95 6.75
N PHE A 29 -15.03 2.76 6.05
CA PHE A 29 -15.19 2.61 4.61
C PHE A 29 -13.88 2.84 3.83
N ALA A 30 -13.09 3.84 4.23
CA ALA A 30 -11.77 4.08 3.64
C ALA A 30 -10.83 2.89 3.88
N GLY A 31 -10.84 2.31 5.09
CA GLY A 31 -10.07 1.11 5.42
C GLY A 31 -10.49 -0.10 4.58
N VAL A 32 -11.80 -0.36 4.47
CA VAL A 32 -12.32 -1.47 3.65
C VAL A 32 -11.93 -1.31 2.18
N SER A 33 -12.08 -0.12 1.62
CA SER A 33 -11.70 0.17 0.23
C SER A 33 -10.19 -0.03 -0.03
N SER A 34 -9.35 0.42 0.91
CA SER A 34 -7.89 0.21 0.82
C SER A 34 -7.52 -1.28 0.90
N LEU A 35 -8.13 -2.04 1.81
CA LEU A 35 -7.91 -3.49 1.94
C LEU A 35 -8.35 -4.26 0.70
N GLN A 36 -9.46 -3.87 0.06
CA GLN A 36 -9.92 -4.48 -1.19
C GLN A 36 -8.86 -4.38 -2.29
N ASN A 37 -8.28 -3.20 -2.48
CA ASN A 37 -7.23 -2.99 -3.47
C ASN A 37 -5.98 -3.87 -3.19
N MET A 38 -5.57 -3.99 -1.93
CA MET A 38 -4.44 -4.83 -1.53
C MET A 38 -4.73 -6.33 -1.75
N PHE A 39 -5.92 -6.79 -1.39
CA PHE A 39 -6.34 -8.19 -1.56
C PHE A 39 -6.53 -8.57 -3.03
N GLU A 40 -6.95 -7.64 -3.89
CA GLU A 40 -7.05 -7.88 -5.32
C GLU A 40 -5.67 -8.11 -5.94
N ALA A 41 -4.69 -7.25 -5.65
CA ALA A 41 -3.32 -7.40 -6.16
C ALA A 41 -2.67 -8.73 -5.72
N VAL A 42 -2.83 -9.12 -4.45
CA VAL A 42 -2.32 -10.41 -3.94
C VAL A 42 -3.11 -11.57 -4.52
N GLY A 43 -4.43 -11.43 -4.67
CA GLY A 43 -5.31 -12.43 -5.22
C GLY A 43 -5.03 -12.75 -6.68
N GLU A 44 -4.73 -11.75 -7.52
CA GLU A 44 -4.31 -11.94 -8.91
C GLU A 44 -2.94 -12.62 -8.99
N SER A 45 -1.98 -12.19 -8.16
CA SER A 45 -0.66 -12.82 -8.08
C SER A 45 -0.76 -14.31 -7.71
N LEU A 46 -1.63 -14.64 -6.76
CA LEU A 46 -1.85 -16.04 -6.34
C LEU A 46 -2.57 -16.86 -7.40
N GLN A 47 -3.56 -16.30 -8.09
CA GLN A 47 -4.25 -16.97 -9.21
C GLN A 47 -3.31 -17.23 -10.39
N HIS A 48 -2.37 -16.33 -10.66
CA HIS A 48 -1.37 -16.53 -11.70
C HIS A 48 -0.45 -17.72 -11.40
N ILE A 49 -0.09 -17.92 -10.13
CA ILE A 49 0.73 -19.08 -9.69
C ILE A 49 -0.12 -20.36 -9.62
N PHE A 50 -1.37 -20.25 -9.16
CA PHE A 50 -2.30 -21.37 -8.99
C PHE A 50 -3.56 -21.21 -9.87
N PRO A 51 -3.45 -21.45 -11.20
CA PRO A 51 -4.53 -21.18 -12.15
C PRO A 51 -5.77 -22.07 -11.98
N LYS A 52 -5.69 -23.12 -11.15
CA LYS A 52 -6.80 -24.02 -10.85
C LYS A 52 -7.73 -23.50 -9.75
N LEU A 53 -7.36 -22.42 -9.06
CA LEU A 53 -8.15 -21.88 -7.94
C LEU A 53 -9.16 -20.83 -8.43
N SER A 54 -10.43 -20.96 -8.04
CA SER A 54 -11.44 -19.94 -8.36
C SER A 54 -11.18 -18.64 -7.61
N ARG A 55 -11.46 -17.48 -8.24
CA ARG A 55 -11.28 -16.15 -7.62
C ARG A 55 -11.96 -16.03 -6.26
N LYS A 56 -13.16 -16.60 -6.11
CA LYS A 56 -13.89 -16.62 -4.84
C LYS A 56 -13.17 -17.46 -3.77
N ALA A 57 -12.65 -18.63 -4.14
CA ALA A 57 -11.90 -19.47 -3.21
C ALA A 57 -10.61 -18.77 -2.75
N VAL A 58 -9.89 -18.11 -3.66
CA VAL A 58 -8.69 -17.32 -3.30
C VAL A 58 -9.01 -16.22 -2.30
N LEU A 59 -10.06 -15.44 -2.54
CA LEU A 59 -10.47 -14.36 -1.65
C LEU A 59 -10.88 -14.87 -0.26
N VAL A 60 -11.63 -15.99 -0.21
CA VAL A 60 -12.04 -16.59 1.07
C VAL A 60 -10.84 -17.10 1.85
N VAL A 61 -9.91 -17.80 1.19
CA VAL A 61 -8.67 -18.28 1.83
C VAL A 61 -7.85 -17.11 2.35
N LEU A 62 -7.65 -16.07 1.53
CA LEU A 62 -6.90 -14.88 1.92
C LEU A 62 -7.55 -14.18 3.13
N CYS A 63 -8.87 -14.06 3.15
CA CYS A 63 -9.61 -13.48 4.27
C CYS A 63 -9.45 -14.30 5.55
N VAL A 64 -9.58 -15.62 5.49
CA VAL A 64 -9.42 -16.52 6.64
C VAL A 64 -7.99 -16.46 7.18
N VAL A 65 -6.98 -16.45 6.29
CA VAL A 65 -5.58 -16.30 6.67
C VAL A 65 -5.33 -14.94 7.33
N CYS A 66 -5.75 -13.85 6.69
CA CYS A 66 -5.57 -12.50 7.22
C CYS A 66 -6.29 -12.28 8.55
N LEU A 67 -7.52 -12.76 8.72
CA LEU A 67 -8.23 -12.68 10.00
C LEU A 67 -7.60 -13.61 11.06
N GLY A 68 -7.26 -14.84 10.66
CA GLY A 68 -6.63 -15.82 11.54
C GLY A 68 -5.32 -15.32 12.14
N PHE A 69 -4.42 -14.78 11.31
CA PHE A 69 -3.17 -14.18 11.81
C PHE A 69 -3.42 -12.80 12.44
N GLY A 70 -4.27 -11.97 11.84
CA GLY A 70 -4.52 -10.60 12.29
C GLY A 70 -5.11 -10.51 13.70
N LEU A 71 -6.02 -11.41 14.07
CA LEU A 71 -6.59 -11.47 15.43
C LEU A 71 -5.52 -11.79 16.48
N HIS A 72 -4.49 -12.56 16.13
CA HIS A 72 -3.41 -12.93 17.06
C HIS A 72 -2.30 -11.87 17.15
N MET A 73 -2.32 -10.83 16.30
CA MET A 73 -1.34 -9.74 16.30
C MET A 73 -1.70 -8.57 17.25
N GLU A 74 -2.76 -8.71 18.05
CA GLU A 74 -3.23 -7.69 18.99
C GLU A 74 -2.18 -7.18 20.01
N PRO A 75 -1.24 -8.00 20.55
CA PRO A 75 -0.20 -7.48 21.44
C PRO A 75 0.93 -6.80 20.64
N ILE A 76 0.78 -5.48 20.43
CA ILE A 76 1.77 -4.60 19.77
C ILE A 76 3.17 -4.72 20.41
N HIS A 77 3.27 -5.01 21.71
CA HIS A 77 4.56 -5.16 22.39
C HIS A 77 5.38 -6.38 21.91
N LYS A 78 4.73 -7.43 21.39
CA LYS A 78 5.42 -8.62 20.83
C LYS A 78 5.67 -8.48 19.33
N TRP A 79 4.74 -7.83 18.62
CA TRP A 79 4.78 -7.72 17.16
C TRP A 79 5.41 -6.41 16.65
N GLY A 80 5.68 -5.45 17.54
CA GLY A 80 6.34 -4.18 17.22
C GLY A 80 7.66 -4.37 16.49
N PRO A 81 8.61 -5.18 17.00
CA PRO A 81 9.87 -5.44 16.29
C PRO A 81 9.68 -6.07 14.90
N TRP A 82 8.65 -6.90 14.72
CA TRP A 82 8.33 -7.49 13.42
C TRP A 82 7.75 -6.45 12.45
N MET A 83 6.82 -5.61 12.93
CA MET A 83 6.27 -4.51 12.14
C MET A 83 7.37 -3.52 11.72
N ASP A 84 8.29 -3.19 12.62
CA ASP A 84 9.43 -2.33 12.34
C ASP A 84 10.31 -2.94 11.24
N ILE A 85 10.58 -4.25 11.28
CA ILE A 85 11.34 -4.93 10.22
C ILE A 85 10.62 -4.81 8.87
N VAL A 86 9.32 -5.10 8.83
CA VAL A 86 8.54 -5.04 7.58
C VAL A 86 8.50 -3.61 7.04
N SER A 87 8.19 -2.62 7.87
CA SER A 87 8.02 -1.23 7.43
C SER A 87 9.33 -0.50 7.12
N ILE A 88 10.42 -0.76 7.86
CA ILE A 88 11.71 -0.07 7.67
C ILE A 88 12.52 -0.70 6.53
N TYR A 89 12.40 -2.02 6.33
CA TYR A 89 13.22 -2.74 5.36
C TYR A 89 12.40 -3.21 4.16
N ILE A 90 11.34 -3.98 4.37
CA ILE A 90 10.65 -4.66 3.26
C ILE A 90 9.90 -3.68 2.37
N ILE A 91 9.15 -2.73 2.95
CA ILE A 91 8.37 -1.75 2.18
C ILE A 91 9.27 -0.87 1.27
N PRO A 92 10.29 -0.15 1.77
CA PRO A 92 11.11 0.72 0.93
C PRO A 92 11.96 -0.05 -0.09
N ILE A 93 12.43 -1.25 0.25
CA ILE A 93 13.14 -2.12 -0.71
C ILE A 93 12.18 -2.61 -1.80
N GLY A 94 10.96 -3.02 -1.43
CA GLY A 94 9.94 -3.42 -2.39
C GLY A 94 9.55 -2.29 -3.35
N ALA A 95 9.36 -1.09 -2.82
CA ALA A 95 9.05 0.10 -3.62
C ALA A 95 10.18 0.47 -4.60
N THR A 96 11.44 0.39 -4.17
CA THR A 96 12.59 0.67 -5.05
C THR A 96 12.78 -0.38 -6.12
N LEU A 97 12.63 -1.67 -5.79
CA LEU A 97 12.68 -2.76 -6.77
C LEU A 97 11.54 -2.63 -7.80
N GLY A 98 10.33 -2.28 -7.37
CA GLY A 98 9.20 -2.00 -8.27
C GLY A 98 9.50 -0.84 -9.23
N ALA A 99 10.02 0.28 -8.71
CA ALA A 99 10.40 1.43 -9.52
C ALA A 99 11.52 1.09 -10.52
N LEU A 100 12.54 0.36 -10.10
CA LEU A 100 13.63 -0.10 -10.98
C LEU A 100 13.11 -1.06 -12.06
N SER A 101 12.24 -2.00 -11.70
CA SER A 101 11.64 -2.94 -12.65
C SER A 101 10.90 -2.20 -13.77
N TRP A 102 10.06 -1.23 -13.40
CA TRP A 102 9.28 -0.46 -14.38
C TRP A 102 10.14 0.39 -15.32
N PHE A 103 11.12 1.13 -14.79
CA PHE A 103 11.84 2.13 -15.59
C PHE A 103 13.15 1.64 -16.21
N TRP A 104 13.78 0.59 -15.67
CA TRP A 104 15.07 0.06 -16.13
C TRP A 104 15.00 -1.34 -16.75
N ILE A 105 14.15 -2.24 -16.25
CA ILE A 105 14.05 -3.61 -16.78
C ILE A 105 13.05 -3.69 -17.93
N MET A 106 11.90 -3.03 -17.81
CA MET A 106 10.87 -3.07 -18.85
C MET A 106 11.27 -2.22 -20.06
N LYS A 107 10.94 -2.71 -21.28
CA LYS A 107 11.20 -1.97 -22.51
C LYS A 107 10.34 -0.71 -22.52
N LYS A 108 10.98 0.42 -22.86
CA LYS A 108 10.34 1.74 -22.91
C LYS A 108 9.08 1.76 -23.79
N ASN A 109 9.09 1.07 -24.93
CA ASN A 109 7.96 1.05 -25.85
C ASN A 109 6.75 0.32 -25.26
N ASP A 110 6.99 -0.78 -24.54
CA ASP A 110 5.93 -1.55 -23.88
C ASP A 110 5.36 -0.75 -22.71
N LEU A 111 6.23 -0.10 -21.93
CA LEU A 111 5.84 0.79 -20.83
C LEU A 111 5.00 1.99 -21.31
N LEU A 112 5.46 2.71 -22.33
CA LEU A 112 4.69 3.82 -22.90
C LEU A 112 3.43 3.32 -23.60
N GLY A 113 3.45 2.10 -24.14
CA GLY A 113 2.27 1.43 -24.69
C GLY A 113 1.20 1.22 -23.63
N GLU A 114 1.54 0.56 -22.51
CA GLU A 114 0.60 0.33 -21.41
C GLU A 114 0.10 1.64 -20.78
N ILE A 115 0.97 2.62 -20.58
CA ILE A 115 0.59 3.90 -19.96
C ILE A 115 -0.32 4.72 -20.87
N ASN A 116 -0.14 4.65 -22.18
CA ASN A 116 -0.96 5.40 -23.13
C ASN A 116 -2.27 4.69 -23.49
N LYS A 117 -2.50 3.45 -23.02
CA LYS A 117 -3.79 2.79 -23.18
C LYS A 117 -4.86 3.53 -22.38
N GLY A 118 -5.87 4.06 -23.09
CA GLY A 118 -7.05 4.65 -22.48
C GLY A 118 -6.90 6.10 -22.00
N VAL A 119 -5.81 6.80 -22.35
CA VAL A 119 -5.58 8.19 -21.92
C VAL A 119 -5.82 9.18 -23.07
N ALA A 120 -6.48 10.30 -22.78
CA ALA A 120 -6.70 11.38 -23.75
C ALA A 120 -5.42 12.15 -24.12
N ASN A 121 -4.44 12.21 -23.21
CA ASN A 121 -3.16 12.90 -23.42
C ASN A 121 -2.01 11.90 -23.39
N LEU A 122 -1.31 11.78 -24.53
CA LEU A 122 -0.19 10.86 -24.69
C LEU A 122 1.00 11.30 -23.83
N ARG A 123 1.48 10.39 -22.99
CA ARG A 123 2.72 10.52 -22.23
C ARG A 123 3.89 10.17 -23.15
N GLY A 124 4.77 11.13 -23.36
CA GLY A 124 5.94 10.99 -24.23
C GLY A 124 7.24 10.70 -23.49
N ASN A 125 8.36 10.84 -24.22
CA ASN A 125 9.71 10.57 -23.73
C ASN A 125 10.13 11.38 -22.49
N ALA A 126 9.59 12.59 -22.32
CA ALA A 126 9.86 13.43 -21.15
C ALA A 126 9.36 12.78 -19.84
N TRP A 127 8.18 12.15 -19.87
CA TRP A 127 7.65 11.44 -18.71
C TRP A 127 8.49 10.20 -18.36
N TYR A 128 8.91 9.44 -19.38
CA TYR A 128 9.78 8.29 -19.18
C TYR A 128 11.13 8.68 -18.58
N ASN A 129 11.75 9.75 -19.10
CA ASN A 129 13.03 10.24 -18.59
C ASN A 129 12.90 10.80 -17.17
N ALA A 130 11.81 11.52 -16.87
CA ALA A 130 11.51 11.98 -15.51
C ALA A 130 11.31 10.80 -14.55
N GLY A 131 10.55 9.78 -14.93
CA GLY A 131 10.38 8.58 -14.12
C GLY A 131 11.70 7.83 -13.89
N ARG A 132 12.48 7.61 -14.95
CA ARG A 132 13.74 6.87 -14.87
C ARG A 132 14.84 7.59 -14.09
N TYR A 133 14.94 8.91 -14.19
CA TYR A 133 16.05 9.66 -13.60
C TYR A 133 15.67 10.46 -12.36
N LEU A 134 14.42 10.93 -12.22
CA LEU A 134 13.98 11.64 -11.04
C LEU A 134 13.32 10.66 -10.06
N TYR A 135 12.25 9.97 -10.48
CA TYR A 135 11.47 9.12 -9.57
C TYR A 135 12.27 7.95 -9.01
N VAL A 136 13.00 7.20 -9.85
CA VAL A 136 13.85 6.09 -9.37
C VAL A 136 14.95 6.57 -8.42
N ARG A 137 15.59 7.71 -8.70
CA ARG A 137 16.62 8.26 -7.79
C ARG A 137 16.01 8.71 -6.47
N CYS A 138 14.85 9.37 -6.49
CA CYS A 138 14.12 9.73 -5.28
C CYS A 138 13.74 8.49 -4.46
N ALA A 139 13.21 7.44 -5.11
CA ALA A 139 12.87 6.19 -4.44
C ALA A 139 14.09 5.54 -3.78
N LEU A 140 15.23 5.51 -4.48
CA LEU A 140 16.49 5.01 -3.93
C LEU A 140 16.97 5.83 -2.74
N ILE A 141 16.97 7.16 -2.85
CA ILE A 141 17.35 8.05 -1.74
C ILE A 141 16.44 7.82 -0.53
N LEU A 142 15.13 7.76 -0.74
CA LEU A 142 14.17 7.49 0.33
C LEU A 142 14.40 6.12 0.97
N CYS A 143 14.70 5.09 0.18
CA CYS A 143 15.07 3.77 0.70
C CYS A 143 16.35 3.82 1.53
N PHE A 144 17.39 4.53 1.07
CA PHE A 144 18.61 4.72 1.86
C PHE A 144 18.31 5.45 3.17
N VAL A 145 17.54 6.53 3.12
CA VAL A 145 17.14 7.28 4.32
C VAL A 145 16.35 6.40 5.29
N ALA A 146 15.41 5.59 4.79
CA ALA A 146 14.64 4.65 5.61
C ALA A 146 15.56 3.67 6.35
N LEU A 147 16.52 3.08 5.64
CA LEU A 147 17.46 2.10 6.19
C LEU A 147 18.46 2.71 7.18
N PHE A 148 18.97 3.92 6.89
CA PHE A 148 19.93 4.61 7.75
C PHE A 148 19.30 5.23 8.99
N MET A 149 18.13 5.87 8.84
CA MET A 149 17.45 6.54 9.95
C MET A 149 16.55 5.59 10.75
N LYS A 150 16.35 4.35 10.30
CA LYS A 150 15.40 3.37 10.88
C LYS A 150 14.00 3.97 11.09
N VAL A 151 13.56 4.77 10.14
CA VAL A 151 12.26 5.43 10.18
C VAL A 151 11.24 4.50 9.54
N ALA A 152 10.21 4.11 10.30
CA ALA A 152 9.10 3.35 9.78
C ALA A 152 8.22 4.25 8.89
N PHE A 153 7.87 3.74 7.71
CA PHE A 153 6.87 4.32 6.80
C PHE A 153 5.46 3.80 7.12
#